data_AF-A0AAD9L7L0-F1
#
_entry.id   AF-A0AAD9L7L0-F1
#
_cell.length_a   1.000
_cell.length_b   1.000
_cell.length_c   1.000
_cell.angle_alpha   90.00
_cell.angle_beta   90.00
_cell.angle_gamma   90.00
#
_symmetry.space_group_name_H-M   'P 1'
#
loop_
_entity.id
_entity.type
_entity.pdbx_description
1 polymer ?
#
loop_
_entity_poly.entity_id
_entity_poly.type
_entity_poly.pdbx_seq_one_letter_code
_entity_poly.pdbx_strand_id
1 'polypeptide(L)'
;MRFLGMSIFLYACEYWTLTERRIQAMEMRCLRKFLGITYRDHISNEEVRNRTRQAIGPHEDFLTTVKRRKLKWYGHVTRSSGLAKTILQGTEQGGRRRGRQKKEMGGLHPGMDGHDIGRRHEEG
;
A
#
# COMPACT_ATOMS: atom_id res chain seq x y z
N MET A 1 11.75 -29.56 -7.35
CA MET A 1 12.35 -28.38 -8.03
C MET A 1 11.84 -27.11 -7.37
N ARG A 2 12.72 -26.23 -6.88
CA ARG A 2 12.33 -24.94 -6.28
C ARG A 2 12.17 -23.91 -7.39
N PHE A 3 10.99 -23.30 -7.49
CA PHE A 3 10.73 -22.22 -8.44
C PHE A 3 11.52 -20.97 -8.04
N LEU A 4 12.69 -20.75 -8.64
CA LEU A 4 13.55 -19.61 -8.33
C LEU A 4 12.83 -18.26 -8.50
N GLY A 5 11.93 -18.16 -9.48
CA GLY A 5 11.09 -16.98 -9.67
C GLY A 5 10.22 -16.64 -8.46
N MET A 6 9.75 -17.63 -7.70
CA MET A 6 8.91 -17.40 -6.52
C MET A 6 9.66 -16.67 -5.40
N SER A 7 10.97 -16.88 -5.29
CA SER A 7 11.80 -16.17 -4.29
C SER A 7 11.90 -14.67 -4.58
N ILE A 8 12.11 -14.31 -5.85
CA ILE A 8 12.18 -12.92 -6.32
C ILE A 8 10.83 -12.21 -6.12
N PHE A 9 9.73 -12.90 -6.46
CA PHE A 9 8.39 -12.33 -6.25
C PHE A 9 8.06 -12.13 -4.79
N LEU A 10 8.49 -13.04 -3.92
CA LEU A 10 8.25 -12.92 -2.50
C LEU A 10 8.95 -11.68 -1.91
N TYR A 11 10.21 -11.45 -2.31
CA TYR A 11 10.94 -10.23 -1.97
C TYR A 11 10.23 -8.98 -2.51
N ALA A 12 9.74 -9.00 -3.75
CA ALA A 12 8.95 -7.90 -4.30
C ALA A 12 7.65 -7.64 -3.51
N CYS A 13 7.00 -8.67 -2.97
CA CYS A 13 5.79 -8.52 -2.14
C CYS A 13 6.08 -7.95 -0.74
N GLU A 14 7.33 -8.02 -0.27
CA GLU A 14 7.78 -7.36 0.96
C GLU A 14 7.97 -5.86 0.75
N TYR A 15 8.49 -5.46 -0.42
CA TYR A 15 8.80 -4.06 -0.73
C TYR A 15 7.61 -3.28 -1.31
N TRP A 16 6.74 -3.95 -2.08
CA TRP A 16 5.61 -3.31 -2.77
C TRP A 16 4.27 -3.69 -2.12
N THR A 17 3.35 -2.72 -2.02
CA THR A 17 1.96 -2.92 -1.62
C THR A 17 1.16 -3.62 -2.72
N LEU A 18 1.47 -4.89 -2.94
CA LEU A 18 0.72 -5.76 -3.84
C LEU A 18 -0.59 -6.19 -3.18
N THR A 19 -1.71 -5.81 -3.78
CA THR A 19 -3.05 -6.32 -3.42
C THR A 19 -3.11 -7.83 -3.65
N GLU A 20 -3.86 -8.55 -2.82
CA GLU A 20 -4.02 -10.02 -2.91
C GLU A 20 -4.40 -10.50 -4.31
N ARG A 21 -5.29 -9.74 -5.00
CA ARG A 21 -5.71 -10.03 -6.38
C ARG A 21 -4.55 -10.04 -7.37
N ARG A 22 -3.58 -9.13 -7.22
CA ARG A 22 -2.41 -9.05 -8.11
C ARG A 22 -1.46 -10.21 -7.87
N ILE A 23 -1.31 -10.62 -6.62
CA ILE A 23 -0.52 -11.78 -6.21
C ILE A 23 -1.10 -13.06 -6.83
N GLN A 24 -2.41 -13.27 -6.71
CA GLN A 24 -3.10 -14.41 -7.31
C GLN A 24 -3.02 -14.41 -8.85
N ALA A 25 -3.19 -13.24 -9.48
CA ALA A 25 -3.09 -13.12 -10.93
C ALA A 25 -1.68 -13.43 -11.45
N MET A 26 -0.65 -12.99 -10.72
CA MET A 26 0.75 -13.32 -11.01
C MET A 26 1.01 -14.82 -10.85
N GLU A 27 0.59 -15.40 -9.72
CA GLU A 27 0.72 -16.84 -9.46
C GLU A 27 0.10 -17.65 -10.59
N MET A 28 -1.12 -17.31 -10.99
CA MET A 28 -1.81 -17.98 -12.08
C MET A 28 -1.10 -17.82 -13.43
N ARG A 29 -0.49 -16.65 -13.68
CA ARG A 29 0.33 -16.42 -14.89
C ARG A 29 1.57 -17.32 -14.90
N CYS A 30 2.24 -17.47 -13.75
CA CYS A 30 3.40 -18.36 -13.62
C CYS A 30 3.00 -19.83 -13.80
N LEU A 31 1.90 -20.27 -13.18
CA LEU A 31 1.39 -21.65 -13.31
C LEU A 31 1.03 -21.99 -14.75
N ARG A 32 0.34 -21.09 -15.46
CA ARG A 32 0.03 -21.27 -16.88
C ARG A 32 1.28 -21.39 -17.74
N LYS A 33 2.28 -20.53 -17.51
CA LYS A 33 3.58 -20.61 -18.22
C LYS A 33 4.30 -21.94 -17.98
N PHE A 34 4.29 -22.45 -16.75
CA PHE A 34 4.92 -23.72 -16.41
C PHE A 34 4.23 -24.91 -17.07
N LEU A 35 2.90 -24.91 -17.10
CA LEU A 35 2.11 -25.96 -17.74
C LEU A 35 2.00 -25.81 -19.26
N GLY A 36 2.59 -24.76 -19.85
CA GLY A 36 2.47 -24.47 -21.28
C GLY A 36 1.05 -24.09 -21.72
N ILE A 37 0.17 -23.74 -20.79
CA ILE A 37 -1.24 -23.43 -21.07
C ILE A 37 -1.33 -22.07 -21.74
N THR A 38 -1.89 -22.07 -22.94
CA THR A 38 -2.12 -20.87 -23.74
C THR A 38 -3.54 -20.37 -23.50
N TYR A 39 -3.81 -19.09 -23.76
CA TYR A 39 -5.16 -18.51 -23.62
C TYR A 39 -6.23 -19.30 -24.41
N ARG A 40 -5.84 -19.92 -25.52
CA ARG A 40 -6.68 -20.73 -26.41
C ARG A 40 -7.25 -22.00 -25.76
N ASP A 41 -6.64 -22.47 -24.67
CA ASP A 41 -7.08 -23.69 -24.02
C ASP A 41 -8.35 -23.47 -23.16
N HIS A 42 -8.77 -22.22 -22.94
CA HIS A 42 -9.97 -21.84 -22.18
C HIS A 42 -10.07 -22.52 -20.80
N ILE A 43 -8.93 -22.75 -20.16
CA ILE A 43 -8.86 -23.50 -18.89
C ILE A 43 -9.20 -22.59 -17.70
N SER A 44 -10.10 -23.07 -16.85
CA SER A 44 -10.48 -22.42 -15.59
C SER A 44 -9.29 -22.33 -14.63
N ASN A 45 -9.28 -21.34 -13.75
CA ASN A 45 -8.21 -21.18 -12.76
C ASN A 45 -8.10 -22.40 -11.81
N GLU A 46 -9.22 -23.07 -11.52
CA GLU A 46 -9.24 -24.27 -10.67
C GLU A 46 -8.57 -25.45 -11.37
N GLU A 47 -8.84 -25.64 -12.66
CA GLU A 47 -8.25 -26.72 -13.44
C GLU A 47 -6.73 -26.53 -13.60
N VAL A 48 -6.26 -25.29 -13.79
CA VAL A 48 -4.82 -24.98 -13.76
C VAL A 48 -4.18 -25.41 -12.44
N ARG A 49 -4.85 -25.16 -11.30
CA ARG A 49 -4.35 -25.55 -9.97
C ARG A 49 -4.36 -27.07 -9.78
N ASN A 50 -5.38 -27.77 -10.27
CA ASN A 50 -5.45 -29.23 -10.23
C ASN A 50 -4.32 -29.87 -11.04
N ARG A 51 -4.10 -29.41 -12.28
CA ARG A 51 -2.99 -29.88 -13.12
C ARG A 51 -1.63 -29.60 -12.50
N THR A 52 -1.46 -28.42 -11.90
CA THR A 52 -0.24 -28.08 -11.16
C THR A 52 0.00 -29.07 -10.02
N ARG A 53 -1.05 -29.39 -9.25
CA ARG A 53 -0.96 -30.34 -8.13
C ARG A 53 -0.61 -31.76 -8.59
N GLN A 54 -1.11 -32.18 -9.74
CA GLN A 54 -0.78 -33.47 -10.34
C GLN A 54 0.67 -33.50 -10.88
N ALA A 55 1.13 -32.42 -11.52
CA ALA A 55 2.45 -32.36 -12.14
C ALA A 55 3.61 -32.18 -11.15
N ILE A 56 3.40 -31.39 -10.08
CA ILE A 56 4.47 -30.98 -9.14
C ILE A 56 4.24 -31.54 -7.72
N GLY A 57 3.05 -32.07 -7.44
CA GLY A 57 2.63 -32.49 -6.10
C GLY A 57 1.92 -31.37 -5.31
N PRO A 58 1.59 -31.60 -4.04
CA PRO A 58 0.93 -30.60 -3.20
C PRO A 58 1.83 -29.36 -3.05
N HIS A 59 1.41 -28.26 -3.66
CA HIS A 59 2.05 -26.95 -3.55
C HIS A 59 1.14 -25.99 -2.77
N GLU A 60 1.70 -25.30 -1.79
CA GLU A 60 0.99 -24.30 -1.01
C GLU A 60 0.85 -23.00 -1.81
N ASP A 61 -0.39 -22.48 -1.91
CA ASP A 61 -0.67 -21.22 -2.60
C ASP A 61 0.32 -20.12 -2.17
N PHE A 62 0.87 -19.40 -3.16
CA PHE A 62 1.87 -18.37 -2.95
C PHE A 62 1.35 -17.27 -2.02
N LEU A 63 0.08 -16.88 -2.19
CA LEU A 63 -0.59 -15.93 -1.31
C LEU A 63 -0.57 -16.40 0.16
N THR A 64 -0.83 -17.68 0.40
CA THR A 64 -0.83 -18.28 1.75
C THR A 64 0.57 -18.22 2.36
N THR A 65 1.60 -18.50 1.57
CA THR A 65 3.00 -18.37 2.02
C THR A 65 3.35 -16.93 2.39
N VAL A 66 2.96 -15.94 1.57
CA VAL A 66 3.16 -14.51 1.87
C VAL A 66 2.42 -14.11 3.14
N LYS A 67 1.14 -14.47 3.28
CA LYS A 67 0.33 -14.19 4.48
C LYS A 67 0.96 -14.77 5.73
N ARG A 68 1.38 -16.04 5.68
CA ARG A 68 2.04 -16.72 6.79
C ARG A 68 3.34 -16.05 7.19
N ARG A 69 4.17 -15.63 6.24
CA ARG A 69 5.41 -14.89 6.52
C ARG A 69 5.14 -13.52 7.13
N LYS A 70 4.19 -12.77 6.58
CA LYS A 70 3.75 -11.48 7.16
C LYS A 70 3.23 -11.64 8.58
N LEU A 71 2.42 -12.67 8.83
CA LEU A 71 1.89 -12.96 10.18
C LEU A 71 2.99 -13.40 11.15
N LYS A 72 3.95 -14.22 10.71
CA LYS A 72 5.12 -14.59 11.52
C LYS A 72 5.96 -13.37 11.88
N TRP A 73 6.23 -12.49 10.92
CA TRP A 73 6.94 -11.24 11.16
C TRP A 73 6.16 -10.33 12.10
N TYR A 74 4.86 -10.15 11.89
CA TYR A 74 3.99 -9.36 12.76
C TYR A 74 4.00 -9.90 14.20
N GLY A 75 3.87 -11.20 14.38
CA GLY A 75 3.94 -11.85 15.69
C GLY A 75 5.32 -11.75 16.33
N HIS A 76 6.39 -11.76 15.55
CA HIS A 76 7.75 -11.54 16.04
C HIS A 76 7.94 -10.09 16.52
N VAL A 77 7.53 -9.12 15.70
CA VAL A 77 7.61 -7.69 16.03
C VAL A 77 6.77 -7.36 17.27
N THR A 78 5.55 -7.91 17.37
CA THR A 78 4.66 -7.68 18.54
C THR A 78 5.27 -8.19 19.86
N ARG A 79 6.02 -9.30 19.80
CA ARG A 79 6.70 -9.88 20.98
C ARG A 79 8.06 -9.22 21.27
N SER A 80 8.69 -8.62 20.27
CA SER A 80 9.95 -7.88 20.44
C SER A 80 9.73 -6.53 21.14
N SER A 81 10.72 -6.06 21.89
CA SER A 81 10.73 -4.73 22.53
C SER A 81 11.68 -3.78 21.81
N GLY A 82 11.34 -3.37 20.59
CA GLY A 82 12.18 -2.51 19.75
C GLY A 82 11.41 -1.50 18.90
N LEU A 83 12.15 -0.63 18.21
CA LEU A 83 11.62 0.46 17.35
C LEU A 83 10.56 -0.03 16.35
N ALA A 84 10.71 -1.24 15.79
CA ALA A 84 9.76 -1.82 14.86
C ALA A 84 8.35 -2.00 15.47
N LYS A 85 8.25 -2.31 16.78
CA LYS A 85 6.98 -2.41 17.49
C LYS A 85 6.33 -1.04 17.67
N THR A 86 7.12 -0.03 18.05
CA THR A 86 6.65 1.36 18.21
C THR A 86 6.13 1.92 16.90
N ILE A 87 6.87 1.75 15.80
CA ILE A 87 6.45 2.17 14.45
C ILE A 87 5.17 1.43 14.01
N LEU A 88 5.08 0.13 14.29
CA LEU A 88 3.93 -0.69 13.90
C LEU A 88 2.67 -0.39 14.72
N GLN A 89 2.81 -0.09 16.01
CA GLN A 89 1.68 0.20 16.90
C GLN A 89 1.25 1.66 16.87
N GLY A 90 2.00 2.54 16.22
CA GLY A 90 1.66 3.96 16.13
C GLY A 90 1.62 4.64 17.51
N THR A 91 2.40 4.15 18.47
CA THR A 91 2.46 4.72 19.83
C THR A 91 3.37 5.94 19.86
N GLU A 92 3.06 6.93 19.04
CA GLU A 92 3.46 8.30 19.32
C GLU A 92 2.43 8.95 20.25
N GLN A 93 2.80 9.21 21.52
CA GLN A 93 2.20 10.29 22.31
C GLN A 93 2.65 11.64 21.73
N GLY A 94 2.30 11.90 20.48
CA GLY A 94 2.71 13.07 19.73
C GLY A 94 1.52 13.62 18.97
N GLY A 95 0.79 14.53 19.61
CA GLY A 95 -0.31 15.24 18.96
C GLY A 95 0.13 15.83 17.62
N ARG A 96 -0.65 15.58 16.58
CA ARG A 96 -0.44 16.12 15.23
C ARG A 96 -0.28 17.64 15.34
N ARG A 97 0.91 18.16 15.01
CA ARG A 97 1.20 19.59 15.13
C ARG A 97 0.24 20.36 14.22
N ARG A 98 -0.68 21.13 14.84
CA ARG A 98 -1.67 21.95 14.13
C ARG A 98 -0.92 22.81 13.13
N GLY A 99 -1.31 22.73 11.84
CA GLY A 99 -0.66 23.48 10.76
C GLY A 99 -0.56 24.97 11.10
N ARG A 100 0.45 25.63 10.53
CA ARG A 100 0.72 27.07 10.73
C ARG A 100 -0.57 27.87 10.52
N GLN A 101 -1.01 28.61 11.55
CA GLN A 101 -2.12 29.54 11.40
C GLN A 101 -1.80 30.55 10.30
N LYS A 102 -2.76 30.77 9.41
CA LYS A 102 -2.68 31.76 8.34
C LYS A 102 -2.48 33.13 9.00
N LYS A 103 -1.35 33.80 8.75
CA LYS A 103 -1.22 35.22 9.08
C LYS A 103 -2.13 35.98 8.13
N GLU A 104 -3.20 36.53 8.67
CA GLU A 104 -3.97 37.57 8.01
C GLU A 104 -3.04 38.79 7.87
N MET A 105 -2.79 39.22 6.62
CA MET A 105 -2.08 40.47 6.38
C MET A 105 -2.97 41.61 6.89
N GLY A 106 -2.39 42.42 7.77
CA GLY A 106 -3.12 43.37 8.61
C GLY A 106 -3.97 44.39 7.86
N GLY A 107 -4.99 44.83 8.58
CA GLY A 107 -5.52 46.18 8.47
C GLY A 107 -6.93 46.33 7.92
N LEU A 108 -7.90 45.54 8.38
CA LEU A 108 -9.30 45.98 8.29
C LEU A 108 -9.70 46.63 9.62
N HIS A 109 -9.54 47.95 9.67
CA HIS A 109 -10.13 48.77 10.73
C HIS A 109 -11.66 48.67 10.59
N PRO A 110 -12.39 48.21 11.61
CA PRO A 110 -13.83 48.04 11.50
C PRO A 110 -14.48 49.43 11.57
N GLY A 111 -15.12 49.86 10.48
CA GLY A 111 -16.02 51.02 10.49
C GLY A 111 -15.62 52.22 9.62
N MET A 112 -15.06 52.01 8.44
CA MET A 112 -14.96 53.07 7.42
C MET A 112 -15.84 52.72 6.22
N ASP A 113 -16.93 53.48 6.07
CA ASP A 113 -17.85 53.45 4.93
C ASP A 113 -17.31 54.27 3.75
N GLY A 114 -17.60 53.78 2.53
CA GLY A 114 -16.98 54.23 1.28
C GLY A 114 -17.33 55.64 0.80
N HIS A 115 -17.84 56.52 1.68
CA HIS A 115 -18.21 57.90 1.35
C HIS A 115 -17.05 58.91 1.55
N ASP A 116 -16.00 58.53 2.31
CA ASP A 116 -14.93 59.47 2.71
C ASP A 116 -13.71 59.54 1.78
N ILE A 117 -13.73 58.82 0.65
CA ILE A 117 -12.56 58.71 -0.25
C ILE A 117 -12.43 59.93 -1.19
N GLY A 118 -13.50 60.74 -1.35
CA GLY A 118 -13.57 61.77 -2.40
C GLY A 118 -13.15 63.19 -2.05
N ARG A 119 -12.94 63.56 -0.77
CA ARG A 119 -12.84 64.99 -0.38
C ARG A 119 -11.43 65.50 -0.06
N ARG A 120 -10.37 64.81 -0.47
CA ARG A 120 -8.98 65.20 -0.13
C ARG A 120 -8.14 65.70 -1.30
N HIS A 121 -8.76 65.98 -2.46
CA HIS A 121 -8.04 66.39 -3.68
C HIS A 121 -8.36 67.82 -4.18
N GLU A 122 -9.18 68.59 -3.45
CA GLU A 122 -9.55 69.97 -3.81
C GLU A 122 -9.12 70.98 -2.74
N GLU A 123 -7.87 70.95 -2.29
CA GLU A 123 -7.23 72.12 -1.67
C GLU A 123 -5.79 72.21 -2.20
N GLY A 124 -5.64 72.94 -3.29
CA GLY A 124 -4.38 73.26 -3.97
C GLY A 124 -4.59 74.44 -4.91
#